data_AF-A0A816HA79-F1
#
_entry.id   AF-A0A816HA79-F1
#
_cell.length_a   1.000
_cell.length_b   1.000
_cell.length_c   1.000
_cell.angle_alpha   90.00
_cell.angle_beta   90.00
_cell.angle_gamma   90.00
#
_symmetry.space_group_name_H-M   'P 1'
#
loop_
_entity.id
_entity.type
_entity.pdbx_description
1 polymer ?
#
loop_
_entity_poly.entity_id
_entity_poly.type
_entity_poly.pdbx_seq_one_letter_code
_entity_poly.pdbx_strand_id
1 'polypeptide(L)'
;MIDDTKTYAPTVEGIQEDVFIRSDQTNTLMKGACWPGNVFIPDFFTNRTQMWWTRWIQNFRQKNLTFDGLWIDMNEPALFDTNELIPWNSLETGSNHTLKCTQNSFDDPPYRTKAVFRFDQNANRSARLSDHTLCMSVRQGELNKYRHYDVHNLYGWSETRATWNALRSTIEKRSLILSRSTFVGSGQWSSHWFGDNSATWHEMKRSLISMVEFNWFGIPLNGADICGFNEIPTEEMCIRWIQLGAFYPFSRIHSSNKQFEQDPASWSQPAVSIMISVLRIRYNLLPYYYTLF
;
A
#
# COMPACT_ATOMS: atom_id res chain seq x y z
N MET A 1 21.30 10.97 -15.43
CA MET A 1 20.55 10.19 -14.43
C MET A 1 21.50 9.83 -13.31
N ILE A 2 21.08 10.02 -12.06
CA ILE A 2 21.80 9.54 -10.88
C ILE A 2 21.67 8.01 -10.86
N ASP A 3 22.77 7.30 -10.61
CA ASP A 3 22.79 5.84 -10.50
C ASP A 3 22.60 5.45 -9.03
N ASP A 4 21.35 5.26 -8.63
CA ASP A 4 20.98 4.95 -7.24
C ASP A 4 21.63 3.68 -6.71
N THR A 5 22.09 2.79 -7.60
CA THR A 5 22.85 1.59 -7.21
C THR A 5 24.25 1.90 -6.67
N LYS A 6 24.70 3.16 -6.80
CA LYS A 6 26.00 3.64 -6.34
C LYS A 6 25.91 4.84 -5.41
N THR A 7 24.83 5.62 -5.50
CA THR A 7 24.73 6.90 -4.79
C THR A 7 23.62 6.97 -3.75
N TYR A 8 22.65 6.04 -3.79
CA TYR A 8 21.54 6.05 -2.84
C TYR A 8 21.71 4.96 -1.79
N ALA A 9 22.09 5.37 -0.58
CA ALA A 9 22.51 4.46 0.49
C ALA A 9 21.51 3.32 0.81
N PRO A 10 20.17 3.53 0.85
CA PRO A 10 19.22 2.43 1.05
C PRO A 10 19.37 1.33 -0.01
N THR A 11 19.52 1.72 -1.27
CA THR A 11 19.74 0.79 -2.38
C THR A 11 21.12 0.15 -2.29
N VAL A 12 22.18 0.93 -2.10
CA VAL A 12 23.56 0.43 -2.03
C VAL A 12 23.72 -0.61 -0.92
N GLU A 13 23.28 -0.28 0.30
CA GLU A 13 23.34 -1.18 1.45
C GLU A 13 22.43 -2.40 1.25
N GLY A 14 21.23 -2.20 0.68
CA GLY A 14 20.32 -3.32 0.41
C GLY A 14 20.89 -4.32 -0.59
N ILE A 15 21.64 -3.85 -1.59
CA ILE A 15 22.36 -4.72 -2.54
C ILE A 15 23.50 -5.46 -1.82
N GLN A 16 24.28 -4.76 -1.00
CA GLN A 16 25.41 -5.34 -0.24
C GLN A 16 24.95 -6.41 0.76
N GLU A 17 23.81 -6.18 1.41
CA GLU A 17 23.22 -7.08 2.41
C GLU A 17 22.28 -8.12 1.79
N ASP A 18 22.13 -8.13 0.46
CA ASP A 18 21.32 -9.08 -0.29
C ASP A 18 19.83 -9.11 0.13
N VAL A 19 19.24 -7.95 0.43
CA VAL A 19 17.86 -7.86 0.96
C VAL A 19 16.78 -7.91 -0.13
N PHE A 20 17.16 -7.73 -1.40
CA PHE A 20 16.23 -7.66 -2.52
C PHE A 20 16.03 -9.03 -3.18
N ILE A 21 14.82 -9.26 -3.69
CA ILE A 21 14.44 -10.49 -4.38
C ILE A 21 15.23 -10.63 -5.69
N ARG A 22 15.63 -11.86 -6.01
CA ARG A 22 16.39 -12.21 -7.23
C ARG A 22 15.57 -13.06 -8.19
N SER A 23 15.88 -12.94 -9.47
CA SER A 23 15.40 -13.85 -10.50
C SER A 23 15.95 -15.24 -10.23
N ASP A 24 15.07 -16.24 -10.29
CA ASP A 24 15.42 -17.67 -10.17
C ASP A 24 16.21 -18.19 -11.38
N GLN A 25 16.20 -17.48 -12.51
CA GLN A 25 16.88 -17.88 -13.74
C GLN A 25 18.28 -17.29 -13.89
N THR A 26 18.41 -15.98 -13.64
CA THR A 26 19.65 -15.25 -13.88
C THR A 26 20.42 -14.97 -12.60
N ASN A 27 19.81 -15.20 -11.43
CA ASN A 27 20.33 -14.80 -10.12
C ASN A 27 20.62 -13.28 -9.99
N THR A 28 20.05 -12.47 -10.88
CA THR A 28 20.14 -11.00 -10.83
C THR A 28 19.00 -10.42 -9.99
N LEU A 29 19.18 -9.21 -9.47
CA LEU A 29 18.14 -8.51 -8.73
C LEU A 29 16.89 -8.30 -9.59
N MET A 30 15.73 -8.56 -9.00
CA MET A 30 14.43 -8.29 -9.63
C MET A 30 14.21 -6.79 -9.70
N LYS A 31 14.12 -6.29 -10.92
CA LYS A 31 13.93 -4.88 -11.22
C LYS A 31 12.59 -4.68 -11.91
N GLY A 32 11.71 -3.93 -11.27
CA GLY A 32 10.43 -3.47 -11.85
C GLY A 32 10.36 -1.95 -11.88
N ALA A 33 9.17 -1.41 -12.14
CA ALA A 33 8.90 0.02 -12.07
C ALA A 33 7.80 0.36 -11.06
N CYS A 34 7.98 1.44 -10.32
CA CYS A 34 6.97 2.04 -9.44
C CYS A 34 7.12 3.58 -9.48
N TRP A 35 6.70 4.29 -8.43
CA TRP A 35 6.73 5.75 -8.37
C TRP A 35 8.07 6.41 -8.73
N PRO A 36 9.24 5.98 -8.21
CA PRO A 36 10.52 6.60 -8.56
C PRO A 36 11.08 6.14 -9.92
N GLY A 37 10.31 5.37 -10.70
CA GLY A 37 10.81 4.65 -11.86
C GLY A 37 11.31 3.28 -11.44
N ASN A 38 12.57 2.98 -11.76
CA ASN A 38 13.14 1.66 -11.52
C ASN A 38 13.29 1.33 -10.02
N VAL A 39 12.79 0.18 -9.58
CA VAL A 39 12.84 -0.27 -8.18
C VAL A 39 13.32 -1.71 -8.04
N PHE A 40 13.98 -2.00 -6.92
CA PHE A 40 14.21 -3.36 -6.42
C PHE A 40 13.23 -3.66 -5.29
N ILE A 41 12.78 -4.91 -5.20
CA ILE A 41 11.72 -5.31 -4.27
C ILE A 41 12.34 -6.06 -3.08
N PRO A 42 12.21 -5.56 -1.83
CA PRO A 42 12.75 -6.23 -0.64
C PRO A 42 12.06 -7.57 -0.34
N ASP A 43 12.82 -8.52 0.19
CA ASP A 43 12.29 -9.80 0.68
C ASP A 43 12.06 -9.73 2.20
N PHE A 44 10.86 -9.31 2.59
CA PHE A 44 10.47 -9.16 4.01
C PHE A 44 10.34 -10.48 4.78
N PHE A 45 10.49 -11.64 4.13
CA PHE A 45 10.52 -12.94 4.81
C PHE A 45 11.91 -13.28 5.41
N THR A 46 12.92 -12.43 5.18
CA THR A 46 14.27 -12.65 5.70
C THR A 46 14.59 -11.76 6.90
N ASN A 47 15.46 -12.23 7.79
CA ASN A 47 15.92 -11.45 8.94
C ASN A 47 16.81 -10.28 8.52
N ARG A 48 17.61 -10.45 7.47
CA ARG A 48 18.46 -9.38 6.90
C ARG A 48 17.63 -8.19 6.43
N THR A 49 16.53 -8.43 5.71
CA THR A 49 15.63 -7.34 5.27
C THR A 49 14.98 -6.65 6.45
N GLN A 50 14.59 -7.37 7.50
CA GLN A 50 14.03 -6.75 8.71
C GLN A 50 15.03 -5.84 9.43
N MET A 51 16.30 -6.24 9.52
CA MET A 51 17.37 -5.41 10.10
C MET A 51 17.65 -4.17 9.25
N TRP A 52 17.78 -4.35 7.93
CA TRP A 52 17.96 -3.27 6.97
C TRP A 52 16.80 -2.25 7.04
N TRP A 53 15.55 -2.75 7.05
CA TRP A 53 14.35 -1.91 7.12
C TRP A 53 14.28 -1.13 8.44
N THR A 54 14.56 -1.80 9.56
CA THR A 54 14.61 -1.16 10.89
C THR A 54 15.65 -0.06 10.93
N ARG A 55 16.86 -0.32 10.43
CA ARG A 55 17.96 0.65 10.39
C ARG A 55 17.58 1.88 9.57
N TRP A 56 16.94 1.71 8.41
CA TRP A 56 16.55 2.83 7.56
C TRP A 56 15.39 3.65 8.15
N ILE A 57 14.41 3.01 8.79
CA ILE A 57 13.36 3.71 9.54
C ILE A 57 13.96 4.54 10.68
N GLN A 58 14.88 3.97 11.47
CA GLN A 58 15.55 4.67 12.57
C GLN A 58 16.37 5.86 12.05
N ASN A 59 17.19 5.63 11.03
CA ASN A 59 18.04 6.65 10.43
C ASN A 59 17.21 7.81 9.88
N PHE A 60 16.16 7.52 9.12
CA PHE A 60 15.30 8.56 8.55
C PHE A 60 14.59 9.36 9.65
N ARG A 61 14.13 8.68 10.71
CA ARG A 61 13.50 9.37 11.84
C ARG A 61 14.44 10.31 12.57
N GLN A 62 15.66 9.85 12.82
CA GLN A 62 16.66 10.58 13.60
C GLN A 62 17.26 11.75 12.81
N LYS A 63 17.48 11.58 11.51
CA LYS A 63 18.24 12.54 10.69
C LYS A 63 17.36 13.46 9.84
N ASN A 64 16.14 13.05 9.50
CA ASN A 64 15.35 13.75 8.48
C ASN A 64 13.98 14.20 8.98
N LEU A 65 13.16 13.27 9.49
CA LEU A 65 11.76 13.55 9.82
C LEU A 65 11.31 12.79 11.06
N THR A 66 10.93 13.50 12.11
CA THR A 66 10.27 12.88 13.27
C THR A 66 8.83 12.51 12.89
N PHE A 67 8.52 11.20 12.88
CA PHE A 67 7.19 10.66 12.63
C PHE A 67 6.71 9.77 13.80
N ASP A 68 5.39 9.60 13.91
CA ASP A 68 4.72 8.81 14.97
C ASP A 68 4.14 7.47 14.47
N GLY A 69 4.12 7.27 13.15
CA GLY A 69 3.61 6.07 12.49
C GLY A 69 4.05 6.02 11.03
N LEU A 70 3.71 4.92 10.35
CA LEU A 70 4.06 4.70 8.95
C LEU A 70 2.85 4.25 8.15
N TRP A 71 2.72 4.82 6.96
CA TRP A 71 1.79 4.39 5.94
C TRP A 71 2.57 3.59 4.89
N ILE A 72 2.38 2.27 4.87
CA ILE A 72 3.04 1.34 3.95
C ILE A 72 2.07 0.98 2.81
N ASP A 73 2.29 1.63 1.68
CA ASP A 73 1.48 1.53 0.46
C ASP A 73 2.23 0.77 -0.65
N MET A 74 1.54 0.44 -1.73
CA MET A 74 2.10 -0.25 -2.90
C MET A 74 2.59 -1.69 -2.61
N ASN A 75 2.13 -2.27 -1.51
CA ASN A 75 2.71 -3.48 -0.93
C ASN A 75 1.92 -4.76 -1.22
N GLU A 76 1.23 -4.84 -2.36
CA GLU A 76 0.67 -6.08 -2.87
C GLU A 76 1.70 -7.19 -3.13
N PRO A 77 2.89 -6.95 -3.74
CA PRO A 77 3.58 -5.72 -4.18
C PRO A 77 3.18 -5.23 -5.57
N ALA A 78 2.85 -3.96 -5.70
CA ALA A 78 2.44 -3.36 -6.97
C ALA A 78 3.63 -2.93 -7.82
N LEU A 79 3.61 -3.30 -9.09
CA LEU A 79 4.56 -2.88 -10.13
C LEU A 79 3.80 -2.34 -11.35
N PHE A 80 4.31 -1.26 -11.93
CA PHE A 80 3.64 -0.52 -13.02
C PHE A 80 3.88 -1.10 -14.40
N ASP A 81 4.81 -2.04 -14.52
CA ASP A 81 5.44 -2.41 -15.78
C ASP A 81 5.44 -3.90 -16.07
N THR A 82 5.10 -4.76 -15.09
CA THR A 82 5.32 -6.20 -15.26
C THR A 82 4.45 -6.74 -16.38
N ASN A 83 5.09 -7.37 -17.35
CA ASN A 83 4.53 -7.84 -18.61
C ASN A 83 3.97 -6.74 -19.56
N GLU A 84 4.07 -5.46 -19.21
CA GLU A 84 3.62 -4.32 -20.02
C GLU A 84 4.68 -3.79 -20.99
N LEU A 85 4.30 -3.16 -22.11
CA LEU A 85 5.28 -2.63 -23.06
C LEU A 85 6.16 -1.54 -22.45
N ILE A 86 5.55 -0.66 -21.65
CA ILE A 86 6.19 0.42 -20.91
C ILE A 86 5.42 0.64 -19.60
N PRO A 87 6.07 1.11 -18.52
CA PRO A 87 5.36 1.57 -17.33
C PRO A 87 4.39 2.70 -17.67
N TRP A 88 3.22 2.73 -17.02
CA TRP A 88 2.23 3.80 -17.28
C TRP A 88 2.74 5.21 -16.91
N ASN A 89 3.66 5.31 -15.95
CA ASN A 89 4.34 6.55 -15.54
C ASN A 89 5.71 6.74 -16.22
N SER A 90 5.97 6.05 -17.34
CA SER A 90 7.24 6.14 -18.08
C SER A 90 7.58 7.55 -18.53
N LEU A 91 6.60 8.37 -18.92
CA LEU A 91 6.82 9.77 -19.31
C LEU A 91 7.34 10.63 -18.15
N GLU A 92 6.92 10.33 -16.92
CA GLU A 92 7.31 11.08 -15.72
C GLU A 92 8.69 10.64 -15.21
N THR A 93 9.01 9.34 -15.35
CA THR A 93 10.22 8.74 -14.77
C THR A 93 11.35 8.56 -15.78
N GLY A 94 11.06 8.62 -17.08
CA GLY A 94 11.99 8.24 -18.14
C GLY A 94 12.33 6.74 -18.16
N SER A 95 11.62 5.92 -17.39
CA SER A 95 11.87 4.48 -17.33
C SER A 95 11.21 3.76 -18.50
N ASN A 96 12.04 3.12 -19.33
CA ASN A 96 11.59 2.21 -20.40
C ASN A 96 11.82 0.73 -20.04
N HIS A 97 12.32 0.46 -18.83
CA HIS A 97 12.50 -0.91 -18.37
C HIS A 97 11.15 -1.50 -17.99
N THR A 98 10.94 -2.75 -18.38
CA THR A 98 9.77 -3.56 -18.00
C THR A 98 10.24 -4.91 -17.49
N LEU A 99 9.74 -5.32 -16.33
CA LEU A 99 9.90 -6.67 -15.84
C LEU A 99 9.14 -7.65 -16.77
N LYS A 100 9.85 -8.63 -17.33
CA LYS A 100 9.26 -9.70 -18.16
C LYS A 100 9.40 -11.04 -17.46
N CYS A 101 8.27 -11.64 -17.10
CA CYS A 101 8.25 -12.97 -16.51
C CYS A 101 8.24 -14.03 -17.61
N THR A 102 9.08 -15.05 -17.51
CA THR A 102 9.08 -16.14 -18.49
C THR A 102 7.82 -16.98 -18.41
N GLN A 103 7.47 -17.66 -19.50
CA GLN A 103 6.35 -18.60 -19.51
C GLN A 103 6.62 -19.80 -18.59
N ASN A 104 5.74 -20.03 -17.62
CA ASN A 104 5.84 -21.14 -16.68
C ASN A 104 4.49 -21.41 -15.99
N SER A 105 4.34 -22.57 -15.36
CA SER A 105 3.08 -22.99 -14.73
C SER A 105 2.70 -22.21 -13.46
N PHE A 106 3.59 -21.38 -12.90
CA PHE A 106 3.28 -20.54 -11.75
C PHE A 106 2.63 -19.23 -12.19
N ASP A 107 3.16 -18.61 -13.24
CA ASP A 107 2.54 -17.41 -13.83
C ASP A 107 1.29 -17.75 -14.65
N ASP A 108 1.28 -18.94 -15.25
CA ASP A 108 0.23 -19.46 -16.12
C ASP A 108 -0.34 -20.79 -15.56
N PRO A 109 -1.05 -20.76 -14.41
CA PRO A 109 -1.53 -21.97 -13.76
C PRO A 109 -2.64 -22.65 -14.57
N PRO A 110 -2.84 -23.98 -14.39
CA PRO A 110 -3.89 -24.72 -15.10
C PRO A 110 -5.30 -24.19 -14.82
N TYR A 111 -5.51 -23.56 -13.66
CA TYR A 111 -6.74 -22.86 -13.33
C TYR A 111 -6.46 -21.37 -13.09
N ARG A 112 -6.99 -20.52 -13.98
CA ARG A 112 -6.89 -19.07 -13.87
C ARG A 112 -7.87 -18.56 -12.82
N THR A 113 -7.39 -17.77 -11.87
CA THR A 113 -8.25 -17.16 -10.85
C THR A 113 -8.97 -15.94 -11.41
N LYS A 114 -10.06 -15.51 -10.75
CA LYS A 114 -10.81 -14.30 -11.10
C LYS A 114 -9.92 -13.04 -11.19
N ALA A 115 -8.84 -12.99 -10.40
CA ALA A 115 -7.90 -11.87 -10.38
C ALA A 115 -7.30 -11.58 -11.76
N VAL A 116 -7.05 -12.63 -12.54
CA VAL A 116 -6.40 -12.52 -13.85
C VAL A 116 -7.37 -12.02 -14.92
N PHE A 117 -8.65 -12.44 -14.86
CA PHE A 117 -9.67 -12.06 -15.84
C PHE A 117 -9.98 -10.56 -15.85
N ARG A 118 -9.74 -9.83 -14.76
CA ARG A 118 -9.88 -8.36 -14.75
C ARG A 118 -8.95 -7.69 -15.76
N PHE A 119 -7.79 -8.30 -16.02
CA PHE A 119 -6.75 -7.77 -16.90
C PHE A 119 -6.78 -8.37 -18.32
N ASP A 120 -7.71 -9.28 -18.61
CA ASP A 120 -7.92 -9.85 -19.96
C ASP A 120 -8.51 -8.85 -20.97
N GLN A 121 -8.57 -7.55 -20.63
CA GLN A 121 -9.05 -6.49 -21.51
C GLN A 121 -8.08 -6.16 -22.65
N ASN A 122 -6.85 -6.69 -22.59
CA ASN A 122 -5.83 -6.46 -23.59
C ASN A 122 -5.94 -7.50 -24.72
N ALA A 123 -6.28 -7.09 -25.94
CA ALA A 123 -6.60 -7.99 -27.06
C ALA A 123 -5.41 -8.86 -27.55
N ASN A 124 -4.18 -8.56 -27.10
CA ASN A 124 -2.95 -9.12 -27.68
C ASN A 124 -2.27 -10.21 -26.84
N ARG A 125 -2.70 -10.46 -25.60
CA ARG A 125 -2.21 -11.57 -24.77
C ARG A 125 -3.20 -11.92 -23.67
N SER A 126 -3.17 -13.16 -23.21
CA SER A 126 -3.86 -13.53 -21.97
C SER A 126 -3.17 -12.88 -20.78
N ALA A 127 -3.95 -12.39 -19.82
CA ALA A 127 -3.42 -11.92 -18.57
C ALA A 127 -2.82 -13.08 -17.75
N ARG A 128 -1.84 -12.74 -16.92
CA ARG A 128 -1.01 -13.66 -16.13
C ARG A 128 -1.04 -13.26 -14.67
N LEU A 129 -0.72 -14.17 -13.76
CA LEU A 129 -0.71 -13.84 -12.32
C LEU A 129 0.31 -12.76 -11.96
N SER A 130 1.43 -12.66 -12.67
CA SER A 130 2.45 -11.63 -12.48
C SER A 130 2.10 -10.27 -13.07
N ASP A 131 0.97 -10.11 -13.77
CA ASP A 131 0.61 -8.81 -14.30
C ASP A 131 0.50 -7.78 -13.17
N HIS A 132 1.27 -6.69 -13.30
CA HIS A 132 1.41 -5.64 -12.30
C HIS A 132 1.98 -6.06 -10.93
N THR A 133 2.71 -7.18 -10.85
CA THR A 133 3.40 -7.63 -9.63
C THR A 133 4.65 -8.45 -9.96
N LEU A 134 5.26 -9.13 -8.99
CA LEU A 134 6.45 -9.97 -9.22
C LEU A 134 6.15 -11.24 -10.03
N CYS A 135 7.17 -11.76 -10.72
CA CYS A 135 7.09 -13.07 -11.35
C CYS A 135 6.82 -14.17 -10.32
N MET A 136 5.86 -15.04 -10.57
CA MET A 136 5.41 -16.01 -9.58
C MET A 136 6.46 -17.09 -9.24
N SER A 137 7.42 -17.31 -10.14
CA SER A 137 8.50 -18.30 -9.96
C SER A 137 9.59 -17.89 -8.97
N VAL A 138 9.75 -16.58 -8.70
CA VAL A 138 10.87 -16.09 -7.87
C VAL A 138 10.80 -16.65 -6.46
N ARG A 139 11.96 -16.84 -5.84
CA ARG A 139 12.07 -17.39 -4.49
C ARG A 139 12.35 -16.30 -3.47
N GLN A 140 11.81 -16.51 -2.27
CA GLN A 140 11.82 -15.60 -1.14
C GLN A 140 12.02 -16.37 0.18
N GLY A 141 12.34 -15.64 1.24
CA GLY A 141 12.59 -16.14 2.58
C GLY A 141 13.96 -16.76 2.76
N GLU A 142 14.25 -17.12 4.01
CA GLU A 142 15.52 -17.75 4.38
C GLU A 142 15.80 -18.97 3.50
N LEU A 143 16.99 -19.02 2.92
CA LEU A 143 17.43 -20.07 1.99
C LEU A 143 16.52 -20.24 0.76
N ASN A 144 15.83 -19.19 0.31
CA ASN A 144 14.96 -19.22 -0.88
C ASN A 144 13.82 -20.25 -0.76
N LYS A 145 13.28 -20.41 0.45
CA LYS A 145 12.33 -21.48 0.81
C LYS A 145 10.97 -21.34 0.11
N TYR A 146 10.46 -20.14 -0.04
CA TYR A 146 9.11 -19.88 -0.54
C TYR A 146 9.14 -19.40 -1.98
N ARG A 147 8.22 -19.86 -2.83
CA ARG A 147 8.00 -19.21 -4.13
C ARG A 147 7.03 -18.05 -3.96
N HIS A 148 7.18 -16.99 -4.74
CA HIS A 148 6.24 -15.88 -4.72
C HIS A 148 4.82 -16.33 -5.04
N TYR A 149 4.64 -17.32 -5.92
CA TYR A 149 3.36 -18.00 -6.14
C TYR A 149 2.63 -18.41 -4.84
N ASP A 150 3.38 -18.93 -3.86
CA ASP A 150 2.82 -19.46 -2.61
C ASP A 150 2.58 -18.35 -1.57
N VAL A 151 3.30 -17.21 -1.68
CA VAL A 151 3.34 -16.17 -0.64
C VAL A 151 3.04 -14.76 -1.13
N HIS A 152 2.55 -14.58 -2.36
CA HIS A 152 2.19 -13.28 -2.93
C HIS A 152 1.24 -12.51 -2.00
N ASN A 153 0.14 -13.16 -1.61
CA ASN A 153 -0.85 -12.59 -0.68
C ASN A 153 -0.32 -12.34 0.75
N LEU A 154 0.92 -12.76 1.06
CA LEU A 154 1.58 -12.53 2.35
C LEU A 154 2.64 -11.43 2.29
N TYR A 155 2.89 -10.80 1.14
CA TYR A 155 3.95 -9.80 0.99
C TYR A 155 3.70 -8.59 1.91
N GLY A 156 2.56 -7.89 1.76
CA GLY A 156 2.22 -6.74 2.61
C GLY A 156 2.03 -7.11 4.09
N TRP A 157 1.59 -8.34 4.38
CA TRP A 157 1.56 -8.89 5.74
C TRP A 157 2.96 -9.03 6.35
N SER A 158 3.94 -9.50 5.57
CA SER A 158 5.32 -9.66 6.03
C SER A 158 6.02 -8.31 6.23
N GLU A 159 5.79 -7.34 5.34
CA GLU A 159 6.26 -5.97 5.51
C GLU A 159 5.62 -5.29 6.73
N THR A 160 4.33 -5.50 6.95
CA THR A 160 3.62 -4.99 8.14
C THR A 160 4.30 -5.45 9.42
N ARG A 161 4.64 -6.74 9.52
CA ARG A 161 5.32 -7.30 10.68
C ARG A 161 6.73 -6.72 10.86
N ALA A 162 7.49 -6.59 9.76
CA ALA A 162 8.82 -5.97 9.78
C ALA A 162 8.75 -4.51 10.26
N THR A 163 7.78 -3.75 9.75
CA THR A 163 7.52 -2.35 10.10
C THR A 163 7.11 -2.20 11.56
N TRP A 164 6.29 -3.13 12.08
CA TRP A 164 5.91 -3.15 13.50
C TRP A 164 7.09 -3.37 14.44
N ASN A 165 7.96 -4.34 14.12
CA ASN A 165 9.20 -4.56 14.87
C ASN A 165 10.07 -3.29 14.86
N ALA A 166 10.24 -2.68 13.69
CA ALA A 166 11.05 -1.48 13.52
C ALA A 166 10.51 -0.30 14.33
N LEU A 167 9.19 -0.03 14.27
CA LEU A 167 8.59 1.08 15.01
C LEU A 167 8.69 0.87 16.52
N ARG A 168 8.52 -0.35 17.02
CA ARG A 168 8.69 -0.66 18.44
C ARG A 168 10.10 -0.42 18.97
N SER A 169 11.13 -0.60 18.14
CA SER A 169 12.52 -0.29 18.50
C SER A 169 12.92 1.16 18.23
N THR A 170 12.07 1.94 17.54
CA THR A 170 12.36 3.32 17.12
C THR A 170 11.60 4.35 17.93
N ILE A 171 10.37 4.02 18.34
CA ILE A 171 9.45 4.93 19.02
C ILE A 171 9.03 4.26 20.33
N GLU A 172 9.28 4.91 21.46
CA GLU A 172 8.94 4.42 22.81
C GLU A 172 7.42 4.45 23.12
N LYS A 173 6.59 4.69 22.12
CA LYS A 173 5.13 4.78 22.21
C LYS A 173 4.50 3.79 21.24
N ARG A 174 3.22 3.48 21.46
CA ARG A 174 2.42 2.75 20.47
C ARG A 174 2.35 3.58 19.18
N SER A 175 2.81 3.00 18.07
CA SER A 175 2.77 3.61 16.75
C SER A 175 1.61 3.09 15.91
N LEU A 176 1.19 3.90 14.94
CA LEU A 176 0.19 3.51 13.94
C LEU A 176 0.90 2.98 12.69
N ILE A 177 0.44 1.83 12.18
CA ILE A 177 0.79 1.35 10.84
C ILE A 177 -0.48 1.34 10.02
N LEU A 178 -0.48 2.01 8.88
CA LEU A 178 -1.55 1.94 7.90
C LEU A 178 -1.05 1.15 6.70
N SER A 179 -1.69 0.03 6.34
CA SER A 179 -1.24 -0.84 5.25
C SER A 179 -2.32 -1.11 4.22
N ARG A 180 -1.93 -1.17 2.93
CA ARG A 180 -2.86 -1.47 1.83
C ARG A 180 -3.14 -2.96 1.76
N SER A 181 -2.11 -3.73 1.45
CA SER A 181 -2.21 -5.17 1.33
C SER A 181 -2.27 -5.81 2.72
N THR A 182 -3.29 -6.64 2.93
CA THR A 182 -3.53 -7.33 4.19
C THR A 182 -3.82 -8.81 3.96
N PHE A 183 -3.55 -9.60 4.99
CA PHE A 183 -3.91 -11.02 5.06
C PHE A 183 -4.50 -11.33 6.44
N VAL A 184 -5.00 -12.54 6.64
CA VAL A 184 -5.50 -12.99 7.95
C VAL A 184 -4.44 -12.74 9.03
N GLY A 185 -4.83 -12.02 10.08
CA GLY A 185 -3.94 -11.65 11.19
C GLY A 185 -3.21 -10.31 11.03
N SER A 186 -3.28 -9.63 9.88
CA SER A 186 -2.67 -8.31 9.70
C SER A 186 -3.10 -7.29 10.76
N GLY A 187 -4.36 -7.35 11.20
CA GLY A 187 -4.92 -6.47 12.24
C GLY A 187 -4.25 -6.56 13.61
N GLN A 188 -3.41 -7.58 13.85
CA GLN A 188 -2.56 -7.64 15.04
C GLN A 188 -1.53 -6.49 15.09
N TRP A 189 -1.16 -5.95 13.93
CA TRP A 189 -0.06 -4.98 13.81
C TRP A 189 -0.44 -3.71 13.05
N SER A 190 -1.40 -3.77 12.13
CA SER A 190 -1.76 -2.62 11.28
C SER A 190 -3.26 -2.31 11.24
N SER A 191 -3.52 -1.06 10.94
CA SER A 191 -4.78 -0.52 10.42
C SER A 191 -4.82 -0.61 8.91
N HIS A 192 -6.01 -0.45 8.33
CA HIS A 192 -6.23 -0.54 6.88
C HIS A 192 -7.15 0.57 6.37
N TRP A 193 -6.83 1.17 5.22
CA TRP A 193 -7.78 2.01 4.50
C TRP A 193 -8.23 1.31 3.23
N PHE A 194 -9.46 1.55 2.77
CA PHE A 194 -10.07 0.77 1.69
C PHE A 194 -9.53 1.05 0.28
N GLY A 195 -8.40 1.76 0.15
CA GLY A 195 -7.76 2.05 -1.13
C GLY A 195 -8.37 3.24 -1.87
N ASP A 196 -8.10 3.27 -3.17
CA ASP A 196 -8.28 4.42 -4.06
C ASP A 196 -9.73 4.57 -4.55
N ASN A 197 -10.66 4.84 -3.64
CA ASN A 197 -12.08 5.02 -3.94
C ASN A 197 -12.36 6.32 -4.74
N SER A 198 -13.37 6.30 -5.61
CA SER A 198 -13.84 7.52 -6.31
C SER A 198 -14.81 8.36 -5.47
N ALA A 199 -14.84 9.66 -5.74
CA ALA A 199 -15.76 10.64 -5.20
C ALA A 199 -17.19 10.42 -5.75
N THR A 200 -17.83 9.32 -5.34
CA THR A 200 -19.20 8.97 -5.75
C THR A 200 -20.04 8.50 -4.57
N TRP A 201 -21.36 8.71 -4.64
CA TRP A 201 -22.31 8.18 -3.65
C TRP A 201 -22.28 6.66 -3.53
N HIS A 202 -21.95 5.96 -4.62
CA HIS A 202 -21.82 4.51 -4.60
C HIS A 202 -20.65 4.07 -3.72
N GLU A 203 -19.51 4.75 -3.82
CA GLU A 203 -18.33 4.47 -2.99
C GLU A 203 -18.55 4.82 -1.52
N MET A 204 -19.26 5.91 -1.24
CA MET A 204 -19.68 6.23 0.13
C MET A 204 -20.58 5.15 0.74
N LYS A 205 -21.39 4.46 -0.07
CA LYS A 205 -22.16 3.30 0.40
C LYS A 205 -21.26 2.08 0.60
N ARG A 206 -20.31 1.83 -0.31
CA ARG A 206 -19.39 0.68 -0.22
C ARG A 206 -18.50 0.73 1.02
N SER A 207 -18.07 1.91 1.44
CA SER A 207 -17.25 2.06 2.66
C SER A 207 -17.91 1.51 3.93
N LEU A 208 -19.25 1.59 4.04
CA LEU A 208 -19.98 1.00 5.16
C LEU A 208 -19.88 -0.53 5.16
N ILE A 209 -19.95 -1.15 3.98
CA ILE A 209 -19.82 -2.60 3.81
C ILE A 209 -18.40 -3.02 4.20
N SER A 210 -17.39 -2.37 3.62
CA SER A 210 -15.99 -2.66 3.89
C SER A 210 -15.64 -2.47 5.37
N MET A 211 -16.18 -1.46 6.04
CA MET A 211 -15.97 -1.27 7.47
C MET A 211 -16.47 -2.47 8.30
N VAL A 212 -17.64 -3.01 7.99
CA VAL A 212 -18.17 -4.19 8.70
C VAL A 212 -17.33 -5.43 8.38
N GLU A 213 -17.00 -5.64 7.10
CA GLU A 213 -16.19 -6.79 6.67
C GLU A 213 -14.81 -6.80 7.34
N PHE A 214 -14.11 -5.65 7.38
CA PHE A 214 -12.79 -5.57 8.02
C PHE A 214 -12.83 -5.72 9.53
N ASN A 215 -13.95 -5.36 10.19
CA ASN A 215 -14.15 -5.72 11.59
C ASN A 215 -14.25 -7.25 11.77
N TRP A 216 -14.96 -7.96 10.88
CA TRP A 216 -15.00 -9.43 10.89
C TRP A 216 -13.67 -10.08 10.50
N PHE A 217 -12.89 -9.45 9.64
CA PHE A 217 -11.53 -9.89 9.30
C PHE A 217 -10.50 -9.60 10.40
N GLY A 218 -10.92 -8.98 11.52
CA GLY A 218 -10.07 -8.72 12.68
C GLY A 218 -9.15 -7.51 12.51
N ILE A 219 -9.54 -6.53 11.69
CA ILE A 219 -8.82 -5.26 11.47
C ILE A 219 -9.76 -4.10 11.83
N PRO A 220 -10.00 -3.82 13.13
CA PRO A 220 -11.06 -2.89 13.53
C PRO A 220 -10.71 -1.42 13.28
N LEU A 221 -9.41 -1.06 13.19
CA LEU A 221 -8.99 0.29 12.88
C LEU A 221 -8.95 0.45 11.36
N ASN A 222 -10.08 0.84 10.77
CA ASN A 222 -10.24 0.95 9.32
C ASN A 222 -11.15 2.11 8.89
N GLY A 223 -11.10 2.46 7.60
CA GLY A 223 -11.94 3.51 7.00
C GLY A 223 -11.63 3.78 5.53
N ALA A 224 -12.50 4.52 4.85
CA ALA A 224 -12.29 4.98 3.48
C ALA A 224 -11.63 6.37 3.46
N ASP A 225 -11.10 6.77 2.30
CA ASP A 225 -10.76 8.17 2.07
C ASP A 225 -12.05 8.99 1.92
N ILE A 226 -12.28 9.84 2.91
CA ILE A 226 -13.48 10.67 3.03
C ILE A 226 -13.47 11.71 1.89
N CYS A 227 -14.65 11.93 1.29
CA CYS A 227 -14.88 12.70 0.07
C CYS A 227 -14.39 12.04 -1.23
N GLY A 228 -13.67 10.91 -1.15
CA GLY A 228 -13.15 10.17 -2.29
C GLY A 228 -11.71 10.54 -2.61
N PHE A 229 -10.91 9.55 -3.01
CA PHE A 229 -9.51 9.75 -3.41
C PHE A 229 -9.38 10.19 -4.88
N ASN A 230 -10.15 9.54 -5.75
CA ASN A 230 -10.28 9.85 -7.18
C ASN A 230 -11.54 10.69 -7.42
N GLU A 231 -11.63 11.32 -8.60
CA GLU A 231 -12.69 12.26 -9.02
C GLU A 231 -12.94 13.48 -8.08
N ILE A 232 -13.54 14.54 -8.60
CA ILE A 232 -13.80 15.76 -7.82
C ILE A 232 -15.14 15.64 -7.08
N PRO A 233 -15.19 15.73 -5.74
CA PRO A 233 -16.46 15.69 -5.03
C PRO A 233 -17.28 16.97 -5.20
N THR A 234 -18.60 16.85 -5.08
CA THR A 234 -19.47 18.00 -4.85
C THR A 234 -19.45 18.39 -3.37
N GLU A 235 -19.73 19.66 -3.05
CA GLU A 235 -19.81 20.13 -1.65
C GLU A 235 -20.83 19.32 -0.84
N GLU A 236 -22.02 19.06 -1.40
CA GLU A 236 -23.04 18.24 -0.72
C GLU A 236 -22.52 16.84 -0.39
N MET A 237 -21.86 16.19 -1.34
CA MET A 237 -21.33 14.85 -1.13
C MET A 237 -20.22 14.86 -0.07
N CYS A 238 -19.30 15.83 -0.09
CA CYS A 238 -18.23 15.91 0.89
C CYS A 238 -18.77 16.21 2.30
N ILE A 239 -19.81 17.06 2.42
CA ILE A 239 -20.54 17.26 3.69
C ILE A 239 -21.09 15.91 4.20
N ARG A 240 -21.80 15.15 3.36
CA ARG A 240 -22.37 13.86 3.77
C ARG A 240 -21.30 12.83 4.11
N TRP A 241 -20.21 12.80 3.35
CA TRP A 241 -19.14 11.86 3.60
C TRP A 241 -18.38 12.21 4.88
N ILE A 242 -18.17 13.49 5.21
CA ILE A 242 -17.58 13.88 6.50
C ILE A 242 -18.53 13.54 7.66
N GLN A 243 -19.84 13.75 7.49
CA GLN A 243 -20.82 13.33 8.50
C GLN A 243 -20.74 11.82 8.79
N LEU A 244 -20.62 11.00 7.75
CA LEU A 244 -20.52 9.54 7.88
C LEU A 244 -19.12 9.10 8.35
N GLY A 245 -18.07 9.62 7.73
CA GLY A 245 -16.67 9.27 7.95
C GLY A 245 -16.12 9.74 9.29
N ALA A 246 -16.73 10.77 9.91
CA ALA A 246 -16.49 11.11 11.31
C ALA A 246 -16.79 9.94 12.27
N PHE A 247 -17.50 8.90 11.83
CA PHE A 247 -17.74 7.69 12.62
C PHE A 247 -16.87 6.49 12.22
N TYR A 248 -16.06 6.58 11.17
CA TYR A 248 -15.06 5.54 10.88
C TYR A 248 -14.05 5.44 12.02
N PRO A 249 -13.60 4.24 12.41
CA PRO A 249 -12.47 4.10 13.32
C PRO A 249 -11.24 4.89 12.85
N PHE A 250 -10.85 4.72 11.59
CA PHE A 250 -9.82 5.49 10.92
C PHE A 250 -10.48 6.55 10.01
N SER A 251 -10.52 7.80 10.49
CA SER A 251 -11.19 8.92 9.82
C SER A 251 -10.16 9.84 9.16
N ARG A 252 -9.93 9.67 7.85
CA ARG A 252 -8.97 10.44 7.05
C ARG A 252 -9.64 11.03 5.81
N ILE A 253 -9.36 12.30 5.51
CA ILE A 253 -9.61 12.90 4.19
C ILE A 253 -8.30 12.80 3.40
N HIS A 254 -8.35 12.23 2.20
CA HIS A 254 -7.19 12.05 1.35
C HIS A 254 -7.62 12.09 -0.12
N SER A 255 -6.78 12.67 -0.99
CA SER A 255 -7.07 12.90 -2.41
C SER A 255 -5.84 12.61 -3.26
N SER A 256 -6.08 12.30 -4.53
CA SER A 256 -5.04 12.16 -5.55
C SER A 256 -4.41 13.52 -5.93
N ASN A 257 -3.18 13.47 -6.45
CA ASN A 257 -2.29 14.63 -6.68
C ASN A 257 -2.80 15.73 -7.63
N LYS A 258 -3.91 15.52 -8.36
CA LYS A 258 -4.36 16.41 -9.45
C LYS A 258 -5.78 16.96 -9.23
N GLN A 259 -6.23 17.03 -7.98
CA GLN A 259 -7.62 17.34 -7.66
C GLN A 259 -7.80 18.57 -6.81
N PHE A 260 -9.05 19.06 -6.83
CA PHE A 260 -9.57 20.13 -5.99
C PHE A 260 -9.22 19.89 -4.52
N GLU A 261 -8.78 20.92 -3.81
CA GLU A 261 -8.57 20.86 -2.36
C GLU A 261 -9.90 20.52 -1.69
N GLN A 262 -9.97 19.36 -1.06
CA GLN A 262 -11.21 18.84 -0.44
C GLN A 262 -11.14 18.78 1.08
N ASP A 263 -10.11 19.39 1.69
CA ASP A 263 -10.05 19.50 3.13
C ASP A 263 -11.20 20.39 3.65
N PRO A 264 -11.60 20.27 4.93
CA PRO A 264 -12.79 20.95 5.42
C PRO A 264 -12.76 22.46 5.26
N ALA A 265 -11.58 23.10 5.20
CA ALA A 265 -11.45 24.54 5.08
C ALA A 265 -11.59 25.06 3.64
N SER A 266 -11.56 24.18 2.64
CA SER A 266 -11.69 24.53 1.21
C SER A 266 -13.14 24.78 0.77
N TRP A 267 -14.13 24.52 1.62
CA TRP A 267 -15.56 24.58 1.30
C TRP A 267 -16.25 25.87 1.78
N SER A 268 -17.53 26.05 1.40
CA SER A 268 -18.32 27.20 1.84
C SER A 268 -18.43 27.29 3.37
N GLN A 269 -18.57 28.50 3.92
CA GLN A 269 -18.70 28.71 5.38
C GLN A 269 -19.87 27.92 6.02
N PRO A 270 -21.05 27.78 5.38
CA PRO A 270 -22.08 26.86 5.85
C PRO A 270 -21.62 25.40 5.92
N ALA A 271 -20.92 24.91 4.90
CA ALA A 271 -20.38 23.55 4.85
C ALA A 271 -19.35 23.31 5.97
N VAL A 272 -18.40 24.23 6.12
CA VAL A 272 -17.40 24.23 7.21
C VAL A 272 -18.07 24.13 8.58
N SER A 273 -19.13 24.93 8.82
CA SER A 273 -19.87 24.93 10.09
C SER A 273 -20.50 23.56 10.39
N ILE A 274 -21.04 22.89 9.37
CA ILE A 274 -21.59 21.53 9.49
C ILE A 274 -20.48 20.52 9.78
N MET A 275 -19.37 20.58 9.05
CA MET A 275 -18.23 19.67 9.23
C MET A 275 -17.62 19.79 10.63
N ILE A 276 -17.46 21.01 11.16
CA ILE A 276 -17.01 21.25 12.53
C ILE A 276 -17.97 20.61 13.54
N SER A 277 -19.29 20.73 13.33
CA SER A 277 -20.28 20.21 14.27
C SER A 277 -20.17 18.70 14.45
N VAL A 278 -19.99 17.94 13.36
CA VAL A 278 -19.88 16.48 13.43
C VAL A 278 -18.52 16.01 13.92
N LEU A 279 -17.44 16.72 13.59
CA LEU A 279 -16.12 16.43 14.16
C LEU A 279 -16.14 16.62 15.68
N ARG A 280 -16.80 17.66 16.21
CA ARG A 280 -16.95 17.82 17.67
C ARG A 280 -17.68 16.64 18.32
N ILE A 281 -18.70 16.08 17.66
CA ILE A 281 -19.38 14.86 18.13
C ILE A 281 -18.38 13.70 18.20
N ARG A 282 -17.61 13.45 17.13
CA ARG A 282 -16.56 12.42 17.13
C ARG A 282 -15.59 12.60 18.30
N TYR A 283 -15.09 13.82 18.52
CA TYR A 283 -14.14 14.10 19.59
C TYR A 283 -14.73 13.87 20.99
N ASN A 284 -16.03 14.16 21.18
CA ASN A 284 -16.74 13.82 22.42
C ASN A 284 -16.91 12.30 22.63
N LEU A 285 -16.99 11.54 21.55
CA LEU A 285 -17.10 10.06 21.59
C LEU A 285 -15.75 9.34 21.72
N LEU A 286 -14.62 10.04 21.68
CA LEU A 286 -13.29 9.41 21.74
C LEU A 286 -13.08 8.51 22.97
N PRO A 287 -13.52 8.86 24.20
CA PRO A 287 -13.38 7.96 25.34
C PRO A 287 -14.14 6.63 25.15
N TYR A 288 -15.30 6.68 24.51
CA TYR A 288 -16.09 5.49 24.18
C TYR A 288 -15.40 4.68 23.06
N TYR A 289 -14.97 5.33 21.98
CA TYR A 289 -14.22 4.68 20.90
C TYR A 289 -13.00 3.96 21.46
N TYR A 290 -12.21 4.64 22.30
CA TYR A 290 -11.02 4.07 22.90
C TYR A 290 -11.30 2.89 23.84
N THR A 291 -12.50 2.78 24.41
CA THR A 291 -12.92 1.62 25.21
C THR A 291 -13.30 0.42 24.34
N LEU A 292 -13.76 0.66 23.10
CA LEU A 292 -14.09 -0.40 22.14
C LEU A 292 -12.85 -1.04 21.49
N PHE A 293 -11.70 -0.34 21.51
CA PHE A 293 -10.42 -0.76 20.93
C PHE A 293 -9.45 -1.30 22.00
#